data_AF-W9YQ53-F1
#
_entry.id   AF-W9YQ53-F1
#
_cell.length_a   1.000
_cell.length_b   1.000
_cell.length_c   1.000
_cell.angle_alpha   90.00
_cell.angle_beta   90.00
_cell.angle_gamma   90.00
#
_symmetry.space_group_name_H-M   'P 1'
#
loop_
_entity.id
_entity.type
_entity.pdbx_description
1 polymer ?
#
loop_
_entity_poly.entity_id
_entity_poly.type
_entity_poly.pdbx_seq_one_letter_code
_entity_poly.pdbx_strand_id
1 'polypeptide(L)'
;MSSSESTHPDPSVVPQNPPVPETDKSTGGIEPIKVEETPALAKLPKDVATTLSKTDEIIVRISKLIKTSAGLGAALSTLNYAIYLAAYLHSKAPTRAAVITYISRLIGRTPSKLPAGALAPVASTSFLTPLGSLVSDTRTTLRLTGLIPLYIWLKTLLSKKSAAEMDPGLRRVALLQCAGYIGYQAMENIYHLVGKGVVPADVVAKRGGINKWVAWSCRAWLVGVAADFLRLWREAQLDQPKRLTKSVREREEYDRKWWNEFRVAAYWLPLAIHYSLYPGGIKGMNNGLVGVLGVLAGLNNFRSQWAATA
;
A
#
# COMPACT_ATOMS: atom_id res chain seq x y z
N MET A 1 -6.09 29.68 -8.82
CA MET A 1 -7.10 28.67 -8.41
C MET A 1 -6.42 27.70 -7.48
N SER A 2 -6.79 27.74 -6.20
CA SER A 2 -5.99 27.25 -5.08
C SER A 2 -5.87 25.72 -5.09
N SER A 3 -4.63 25.24 -5.05
CA SER A 3 -4.25 23.84 -4.91
C SER A 3 -4.80 23.27 -3.60
N SER A 4 -5.95 22.62 -3.68
CA SER A 4 -6.42 21.71 -2.63
C SER A 4 -5.54 20.45 -2.68
N GLU A 5 -4.49 20.40 -1.86
CA GLU A 5 -3.79 19.17 -1.49
C GLU A 5 -4.81 18.21 -0.88
N SER A 6 -5.42 17.37 -1.70
CA SER A 6 -6.32 16.33 -1.24
C SER A 6 -5.49 15.12 -0.80
N THR A 7 -5.10 15.12 0.47
CA THR A 7 -4.56 13.96 1.17
C THR A 7 -5.68 12.93 1.34
N HIS A 8 -5.90 12.13 0.30
CA HIS A 8 -6.86 11.01 0.33
C HIS A 8 -6.31 9.86 1.18
N PRO A 9 -7.18 9.09 1.87
CA PRO A 9 -6.77 7.88 2.58
C PRO A 9 -6.18 6.84 1.62
N ASP A 10 -5.17 6.10 2.09
CA ASP A 10 -4.51 5.09 1.29
C ASP A 10 -5.21 3.72 1.38
N PRO A 11 -5.43 3.06 0.23
CA PRO A 11 -6.22 1.84 0.10
C PRO A 11 -5.49 0.50 0.26
N SER A 12 -4.23 0.44 0.69
CA SER A 12 -3.52 -0.86 0.81
C SER A 12 -3.99 -1.74 1.98
N VAL A 13 -5.18 -1.44 2.52
CA VAL A 13 -5.82 -2.07 3.68
C VAL A 13 -7.05 -2.89 3.29
N VAL A 14 -7.50 -2.86 2.03
CA VAL A 14 -8.46 -3.87 1.57
C VAL A 14 -7.70 -5.20 1.49
N PRO A 15 -8.12 -6.27 2.20
CA PRO A 15 -7.55 -7.60 2.06
C PRO A 15 -7.57 -7.98 0.60
N GLN A 16 -6.39 -7.99 -0.02
CA GLN A 16 -6.24 -8.49 -1.39
C GLN A 16 -6.22 -10.01 -1.44
N ASN A 17 -6.49 -10.69 -0.32
CA ASN A 17 -6.48 -12.14 -0.24
C ASN A 17 -7.88 -12.69 0.13
N PRO A 18 -8.81 -12.80 -0.83
CA PRO A 18 -9.65 -13.99 -0.86
C PRO A 18 -8.74 -15.23 -1.07
N PRO A 19 -9.19 -16.45 -0.69
CA PRO A 19 -8.39 -17.66 -0.91
C PRO A 19 -8.02 -17.73 -2.39
N VAL A 20 -6.70 -17.77 -2.64
CA VAL A 20 -6.11 -17.92 -3.97
C VAL A 20 -6.67 -19.21 -4.56
N PRO A 21 -7.42 -19.16 -5.68
CA PRO A 21 -7.50 -20.33 -6.53
C PRO A 21 -6.07 -20.58 -7.01
N GLU A 22 -5.54 -21.76 -6.69
CA GLU A 22 -4.38 -22.27 -7.40
C GLU A 22 -4.64 -22.20 -8.91
N THR A 23 -3.54 -22.05 -9.65
CA THR A 23 -3.42 -22.07 -11.11
C THR A 23 -3.74 -20.76 -11.82
N ASP A 24 -2.67 -20.00 -12.07
CA ASP A 24 -2.33 -19.68 -13.46
C ASP A 24 -0.83 -19.89 -13.65
N LYS A 25 -0.45 -21.15 -13.87
CA LYS A 25 0.88 -21.50 -14.38
C LYS A 25 0.91 -21.15 -15.86
N SER A 26 1.07 -19.86 -16.17
CA SER A 26 1.46 -19.44 -17.51
C SER A 26 2.92 -19.83 -17.73
N THR A 27 3.12 -21.00 -18.33
CA THR A 27 4.40 -21.63 -18.69
C THR A 27 5.07 -20.97 -19.91
N GLY A 28 5.10 -19.63 -19.97
CA GLY A 28 5.70 -18.88 -21.08
C GLY A 28 6.15 -17.46 -20.72
N GLY A 29 6.69 -17.26 -19.51
CA GLY A 29 7.18 -15.96 -19.07
C GLY A 29 8.53 -15.59 -19.71
N ILE A 30 8.70 -14.32 -20.06
CA ILE A 30 10.00 -13.75 -20.45
C ILE A 30 10.95 -13.89 -19.24
N GLU A 31 12.03 -14.63 -19.41
CA GLU A 31 13.06 -14.82 -18.38
C GLU A 31 14.16 -13.76 -18.50
N PRO A 32 14.82 -13.38 -17.38
CA PRO A 32 15.96 -12.48 -17.42
C PRO A 32 17.12 -13.03 -18.24
N ILE A 33 17.85 -12.14 -18.91
CA ILE A 33 19.03 -12.48 -19.67
C ILE A 33 20.14 -13.01 -18.75
N LYS A 34 20.55 -14.26 -18.97
CA LYS A 34 21.74 -14.83 -18.35
C LYS A 34 22.98 -14.53 -19.18
N VAL A 35 24.01 -14.00 -18.53
CA VAL A 35 25.28 -13.61 -19.18
C VAL A 35 25.95 -14.81 -19.85
N GLU A 36 25.86 -15.98 -19.23
CA GLU A 36 26.44 -17.25 -19.69
C GLU A 36 25.78 -17.78 -20.97
N GLU A 37 24.50 -17.49 -21.16
CA GLU A 37 23.68 -17.99 -22.27
C GLU A 37 23.63 -16.99 -23.44
N THR A 38 24.26 -15.81 -23.31
CA THR A 38 24.19 -14.72 -24.30
C THR A 38 25.56 -14.37 -24.86
N PRO A 39 25.95 -14.92 -26.03
CA PRO A 39 27.28 -14.74 -26.63
C PRO A 39 27.67 -13.28 -26.89
N ALA A 40 26.69 -12.39 -27.08
CA ALA A 40 26.93 -10.96 -27.28
C ALA A 40 27.34 -10.25 -25.97
N LEU A 41 26.78 -10.65 -24.83
CA LEU A 41 27.13 -10.09 -23.51
C LEU A 41 28.46 -10.64 -22.98
N ALA A 42 28.81 -11.88 -23.35
CA ALA A 42 30.09 -12.48 -23.01
C ALA A 42 31.29 -11.72 -23.62
N LYS A 43 31.08 -10.93 -24.68
CA LYS A 43 32.09 -10.08 -25.32
C LYS A 43 32.27 -8.71 -24.66
N LEU A 44 31.38 -8.33 -23.74
CA LEU A 44 31.45 -7.05 -23.04
C LEU A 44 32.34 -7.16 -21.78
N PRO A 45 32.88 -6.03 -21.28
CA PRO A 45 33.50 -6.00 -19.96
C PRO A 45 32.54 -6.55 -18.89
N LYS A 46 33.05 -7.36 -17.95
CA LYS A 46 32.24 -8.07 -16.94
C LYS A 46 31.28 -7.15 -16.17
N ASP A 47 31.72 -5.95 -15.83
CA ASP A 47 30.90 -4.98 -15.09
C ASP A 47 29.72 -4.48 -15.92
N VAL A 48 29.91 -4.28 -17.23
CA VAL A 48 28.87 -3.87 -18.16
C VAL A 48 27.86 -5.01 -18.36
N ALA A 49 28.35 -6.23 -18.62
CA ALA A 49 27.51 -7.41 -18.77
C ALA A 49 26.66 -7.69 -17.51
N THR A 50 27.27 -7.57 -16.33
CA THR A 50 26.59 -7.76 -15.04
C THR A 50 25.55 -6.66 -14.80
N THR A 51 25.86 -5.41 -15.15
CA THR A 51 24.91 -4.30 -15.02
C THR A 51 23.71 -4.51 -15.93
N LEU A 52 23.93 -4.85 -17.20
CA LEU A 52 22.85 -5.12 -18.16
C LEU A 52 21.96 -6.28 -17.71
N SER A 53 22.55 -7.40 -17.26
CA SER A 53 21.79 -8.54 -16.77
C SER A 53 20.95 -8.21 -15.53
N LYS A 54 21.51 -7.46 -14.56
CA LYS A 54 20.75 -7.00 -13.38
C LYS A 54 19.65 -6.00 -13.74
N THR A 55 19.90 -5.11 -14.69
CA THR A 55 18.88 -4.17 -15.18
C THR A 55 17.74 -4.93 -15.86
N ASP A 56 18.06 -5.91 -16.70
CA ASP A 56 17.07 -6.77 -17.34
C ASP A 56 16.26 -7.58 -16.32
N GLU A 57 16.92 -8.20 -15.34
CA GLU A 57 16.25 -8.88 -14.23
C GLU A 57 15.26 -7.97 -13.51
N ILE A 58 15.67 -6.73 -13.19
CA ILE A 58 14.79 -5.74 -12.56
C ILE A 58 13.60 -5.40 -13.46
N ILE A 59 13.81 -5.19 -14.76
CA ILE A 59 12.74 -4.86 -15.71
C ILE A 59 11.74 -6.02 -15.82
N VAL A 60 12.22 -7.25 -15.95
CA VAL A 60 11.38 -8.45 -16.00
C VAL A 60 10.57 -8.59 -14.72
N ARG A 61 11.19 -8.38 -13.56
CA ARG A 61 10.51 -8.43 -12.26
C ARG A 61 9.47 -7.33 -12.09
N ILE A 62 9.78 -6.09 -12.52
CA ILE A 62 8.79 -5.00 -12.55
C ILE A 62 7.60 -5.38 -13.44
N SER A 63 7.85 -5.94 -14.62
CA SER A 63 6.80 -6.41 -15.54
C SER A 63 5.91 -7.46 -14.87
N LYS A 64 6.50 -8.48 -14.22
CA LYS A 64 5.75 -9.48 -13.43
C LYS A 64 4.94 -8.83 -12.30
N LEU A 65 5.52 -7.85 -11.59
CA LEU A 65 4.86 -7.16 -10.48
C LEU A 65 3.61 -6.42 -10.92
N ILE A 66 3.72 -5.58 -11.96
CA ILE A 66 2.63 -4.70 -12.40
C ILE A 66 1.53 -5.43 -13.17
N LYS A 67 1.82 -6.64 -13.70
CA LYS A 67 0.82 -7.49 -14.38
C LYS A 67 -0.30 -7.93 -13.45
N THR A 68 -0.04 -7.99 -12.14
CA THR A 68 -1.05 -8.35 -11.14
C THR A 68 -1.62 -7.10 -10.49
N SER A 69 -2.93 -7.06 -10.26
CA SER A 69 -3.57 -5.96 -9.51
C SER A 69 -3.00 -5.83 -8.09
N ALA A 70 -2.57 -6.96 -7.50
CA ALA A 70 -1.98 -7.00 -6.17
C ALA A 70 -0.57 -6.38 -6.15
N GLY A 71 0.31 -6.81 -7.06
CA GLY A 71 1.65 -6.26 -7.18
C GLY A 71 1.65 -4.79 -7.58
N LEU A 72 0.82 -4.40 -8.56
CA LEU A 72 0.66 -3.00 -8.94
C LEU A 72 0.16 -2.14 -7.76
N GLY A 73 -0.86 -2.62 -7.04
CA GLY A 73 -1.41 -1.93 -5.88
C GLY A 73 -0.38 -1.75 -4.75
N ALA A 74 0.37 -2.80 -4.43
CA ALA A 74 1.41 -2.77 -3.41
C ALA A 74 2.58 -1.83 -3.76
N ALA A 75 3.00 -1.84 -5.04
CA ALA A 75 4.06 -0.99 -5.55
C ALA A 75 3.66 0.49 -5.52
N LEU A 76 2.49 0.82 -6.10
CA LEU A 76 1.99 2.19 -6.10
C LEU A 76 1.73 2.70 -4.68
N SER A 77 1.27 1.83 -3.77
CA SER A 77 1.08 2.19 -2.36
C SER A 77 2.37 2.60 -1.67
N THR A 78 3.35 1.69 -1.71
CA THR A 78 4.63 1.92 -1.05
C THR A 78 5.33 3.14 -1.67
N LEU A 79 5.25 3.30 -3.00
CA LEU A 79 5.78 4.45 -3.71
C LEU A 79 5.10 5.76 -3.26
N ASN A 80 3.77 5.79 -3.18
CA ASN A 80 3.03 6.99 -2.79
C ASN A 80 3.45 7.49 -1.40
N TYR A 81 3.56 6.60 -0.42
CA TYR A 81 3.94 6.98 0.93
C TYR A 81 5.43 7.31 1.05
N ALA A 82 6.28 6.62 0.30
CA ALA A 82 7.68 6.99 0.19
C ALA A 82 7.83 8.41 -0.39
N ILE A 83 6.99 8.79 -1.36
CA ILE A 83 6.94 10.15 -1.90
C ILE A 83 6.47 11.15 -0.85
N TYR A 84 5.43 10.85 -0.06
CA TYR A 84 4.99 11.75 1.04
C TYR A 84 6.10 11.98 2.07
N LEU A 85 6.80 10.92 2.46
CA LEU A 85 7.94 11.02 3.36
C LEU A 85 9.07 11.85 2.72
N ALA A 86 9.42 11.56 1.47
CA ALA A 86 10.47 12.28 0.75
C ALA A 86 10.12 13.76 0.55
N ALA A 87 8.88 14.09 0.21
CA ALA A 87 8.40 15.45 0.07
C ALA A 87 8.46 16.20 1.41
N TYR A 88 8.04 15.55 2.50
CA TYR A 88 8.15 16.13 3.84
C TYR A 88 9.62 16.40 4.22
N LEU A 89 10.50 15.40 4.08
CA LEU A 89 11.92 15.56 4.36
C LEU A 89 12.56 16.65 3.49
N HIS A 90 12.14 16.77 2.22
CA HIS A 90 12.59 17.83 1.32
C HIS A 90 12.16 19.22 1.82
N SER A 91 10.91 19.37 2.27
CA SER A 91 10.40 20.65 2.81
C SER A 91 11.04 21.06 4.14
N LYS A 92 11.60 20.10 4.90
CA LYS A 92 12.32 20.35 6.16
C LYS A 92 13.83 20.46 5.98
N ALA A 93 14.35 20.15 4.80
CA ALA A 93 15.78 20.19 4.55
C ALA A 93 16.25 21.62 4.20
N PRO A 94 17.38 22.08 4.77
CA PRO A 94 17.91 23.40 4.45
C PRO A 94 18.45 23.50 3.01
N THR A 95 19.00 22.39 2.49
CA THR A 95 19.60 22.31 1.14
C THR A 95 19.36 20.93 0.51
N ARG A 96 19.39 20.83 -0.83
CA ARG A 96 19.31 19.54 -1.54
C ARG A 96 20.49 18.62 -1.20
N ALA A 97 21.66 19.20 -0.88
CA ALA A 97 22.83 18.51 -0.36
C ALA A 97 22.55 17.69 0.90
N ALA A 98 21.80 18.26 1.85
CA ALA A 98 21.52 17.62 3.13
C ALA A 98 20.71 16.33 2.94
N VAL A 99 19.71 16.37 2.05
CA VAL A 99 18.89 15.19 1.70
C VAL A 99 19.72 14.11 1.04
N ILE A 100 20.49 14.47 0.00
CA ILE A 100 21.35 13.50 -0.72
C ILE A 100 22.38 12.89 0.21
N THR A 101 23.01 13.69 1.06
CA THR A 101 24.01 13.22 2.03
C THR A 101 23.39 12.31 3.07
N TYR A 102 22.20 12.65 3.59
CA TYR A 102 21.48 11.83 4.56
C TYR A 102 21.05 10.48 3.98
N ILE A 103 20.45 10.48 2.79
CA ILE A 103 20.05 9.24 2.08
C ILE A 103 21.28 8.40 1.74
N SER A 104 22.35 9.02 1.24
CA SER A 104 23.56 8.28 0.88
C SER A 104 24.18 7.61 2.11
N ARG A 105 24.25 8.31 3.25
CA ARG A 105 24.69 7.73 4.53
C ARG A 105 23.83 6.54 4.97
N LEU A 106 22.50 6.65 4.84
CA LEU A 106 21.58 5.55 5.15
C LEU A 106 21.79 4.32 4.26
N ILE A 107 22.21 4.50 3.01
CA ILE A 107 22.47 3.43 2.04
C ILE A 107 23.96 2.96 2.12
N GLY A 108 24.73 3.45 3.10
CA GLY A 108 26.14 3.10 3.27
C GLY A 108 27.06 3.67 2.18
N ARG A 109 26.60 4.69 1.44
CA ARG A 109 27.37 5.39 0.41
C ARG A 109 27.80 6.76 0.91
N THR A 110 29.09 7.04 0.89
CA THR A 110 29.62 8.40 1.08
C THR A 110 29.75 9.05 -0.29
N PRO A 111 28.94 10.08 -0.63
CA PRO A 111 29.07 10.74 -1.91
C PRO A 111 30.39 11.53 -1.92
N SER A 112 31.33 11.14 -2.78
CA SER A 112 32.66 11.74 -2.88
C SER A 112 32.66 13.15 -3.49
N LYS A 113 31.58 13.53 -4.19
CA LYS A 113 31.36 14.89 -4.71
C LYS A 113 29.88 15.26 -4.61
N LEU A 114 29.61 16.45 -4.09
CA LEU A 114 28.26 17.03 -4.08
C LEU A 114 27.90 17.49 -5.50
N PRO A 115 26.68 17.20 -6.00
CA PRO A 115 26.26 17.65 -7.32
C PRO A 115 26.21 19.19 -7.40
N ALA A 116 26.43 19.74 -8.60
CA ALA A 116 26.30 21.17 -8.84
C ALA A 116 24.89 21.65 -8.44
N GLY A 117 24.82 22.68 -7.59
CA GLY A 117 23.55 23.18 -7.03
C GLY A 117 23.09 22.52 -5.73
N ALA A 118 23.88 21.61 -5.12
CA ALA A 118 23.51 20.98 -3.85
C ALA A 118 23.42 21.97 -2.68
N LEU A 119 24.19 23.07 -2.72
CA LEU A 119 24.15 24.16 -1.74
C LEU A 119 23.05 25.19 -2.03
N ALA A 120 22.34 25.08 -3.16
CA ALA A 120 21.24 25.98 -3.44
C ALA A 120 20.11 25.75 -2.40
N PRO A 121 19.43 26.82 -1.97
CA PRO A 121 18.26 26.70 -1.13
C PRO A 121 17.24 25.78 -1.82
N VAL A 122 16.63 24.90 -1.05
CA VAL A 122 15.55 24.05 -1.56
C VAL A 122 14.40 24.95 -1.98
N ALA A 123 13.98 24.86 -3.25
CA ALA A 123 12.75 25.51 -3.70
C ALA A 123 11.60 25.09 -2.78
N SER A 124 10.77 26.05 -2.36
CA SER A 124 9.67 25.81 -1.42
C SER A 124 8.67 24.76 -1.91
N THR A 125 8.61 24.51 -3.22
CA THR A 125 7.78 23.48 -3.84
C THR A 125 8.64 22.36 -4.43
N SER A 126 8.47 21.15 -3.90
CA SER A 126 9.10 19.94 -4.44
C SER A 126 8.28 19.39 -5.60
N PHE A 127 8.94 18.88 -6.65
CA PHE A 127 8.27 18.07 -7.69
C PHE A 127 7.63 16.78 -7.12
N LEU A 128 8.04 16.38 -5.91
CA LEU A 128 7.52 15.22 -5.21
C LEU A 128 6.05 15.39 -4.80
N THR A 129 5.61 16.62 -4.48
CA THR A 129 4.20 16.87 -4.12
C THR A 129 3.26 16.55 -5.29
N PRO A 130 3.39 17.17 -6.48
CA PRO A 130 2.50 16.84 -7.61
C PRO A 130 2.67 15.38 -8.08
N LEU A 131 3.87 14.79 -7.97
CA LEU A 131 4.07 13.37 -8.25
C LEU A 131 3.27 12.48 -7.26
N GLY A 132 3.31 12.79 -5.97
CA GLY A 132 2.54 12.09 -4.94
C GLY A 132 1.03 12.20 -5.19
N SER A 133 0.55 13.39 -5.57
CA SER A 133 -0.84 13.59 -5.99
C SER A 133 -1.21 12.75 -7.21
N LEU A 134 -0.35 12.71 -8.24
CA LEU A 134 -0.59 11.90 -9.44
C LEU A 134 -0.66 10.41 -9.12
N VAL A 135 0.25 9.89 -8.29
CA VAL A 135 0.22 8.48 -7.86
C VAL A 135 -1.03 8.18 -7.05
N SER A 136 -1.40 9.06 -6.11
CA SER A 136 -2.62 8.91 -5.30
C SER A 136 -3.86 8.88 -6.19
N ASP A 137 -3.95 9.80 -7.15
CA ASP A 137 -5.05 9.91 -8.11
C ASP A 137 -5.16 8.70 -9.03
N THR A 138 -4.02 8.22 -9.54
CA THR A 138 -3.93 6.99 -10.35
C THR A 138 -4.49 5.82 -9.57
N ARG A 139 -4.08 5.67 -8.31
CA ARG A 139 -4.57 4.58 -7.46
C ARG A 139 -6.06 4.68 -7.21
N THR A 140 -6.60 5.87 -6.95
CA THR A 140 -8.04 6.03 -6.70
C THR A 140 -8.85 5.74 -7.95
N THR A 141 -8.32 6.09 -9.12
CA THR A 141 -8.91 5.76 -10.42
C THR A 141 -8.92 4.24 -10.67
N LEU A 142 -7.82 3.54 -10.41
CA LEU A 142 -7.78 2.07 -10.53
C LEU A 142 -8.81 1.39 -9.61
N ARG A 143 -9.09 1.97 -8.43
CA ARG A 143 -10.05 1.46 -7.45
C ARG A 143 -11.51 1.68 -7.80
N LEU A 144 -11.84 2.39 -8.88
CA LEU A 144 -13.22 2.45 -9.36
C LEU A 144 -13.82 1.05 -9.59
N THR A 145 -12.98 0.07 -9.92
CA THR A 145 -13.36 -1.34 -10.08
C THR A 145 -13.39 -2.15 -8.78
N GLY A 146 -12.97 -1.57 -7.64
CA GLY A 146 -12.75 -2.25 -6.36
C GLY A 146 -14.00 -2.84 -5.70
N LEU A 147 -15.20 -2.38 -6.08
CA LEU A 147 -16.45 -2.98 -5.61
C LEU A 147 -16.67 -4.41 -6.13
N ILE A 148 -16.13 -4.74 -7.30
CA ILE A 148 -16.26 -6.06 -7.93
C ILE A 148 -15.62 -7.15 -7.04
N PRO A 149 -14.32 -7.09 -6.70
CA PRO A 149 -13.72 -8.09 -5.83
C PRO A 149 -14.32 -8.10 -4.42
N LEU A 150 -14.78 -6.95 -3.90
CA LEU A 150 -15.47 -6.89 -2.60
C LEU A 150 -16.82 -7.62 -2.63
N TYR A 151 -17.58 -7.53 -3.73
CA TYR A 151 -18.81 -8.31 -3.91
C TYR A 151 -18.55 -9.81 -3.94
N ILE A 152 -17.49 -10.24 -4.65
CA ILE A 152 -17.10 -11.66 -4.68
C ILE A 152 -16.68 -12.13 -3.28
N TRP A 153 -15.94 -11.32 -2.54
CA TRP A 153 -15.58 -11.63 -1.16
C TRP A 153 -16.82 -11.77 -0.26
N LEU A 154 -17.78 -10.85 -0.37
CA LEU A 154 -19.06 -10.93 0.34
C LEU A 154 -19.80 -12.23 0.01
N LYS A 155 -19.90 -12.61 -1.27
CA LYS A 155 -20.51 -13.89 -1.68
C LYS A 155 -19.80 -15.09 -1.05
N THR A 156 -18.47 -15.08 -1.02
CA THR A 156 -17.68 -16.14 -0.40
C THR A 156 -17.98 -16.24 1.10
N LEU A 157 -18.03 -15.11 1.81
CA LEU A 157 -18.34 -15.07 3.25
C LEU A 157 -19.76 -15.54 3.57
N LEU A 158 -20.72 -15.30 2.68
CA LEU A 158 -22.12 -15.73 2.78
C LEU A 158 -22.37 -17.17 2.30
N SER A 159 -21.38 -17.81 1.68
CA SER A 159 -21.54 -19.18 1.16
C SER A 159 -21.77 -20.20 2.28
N LYS A 160 -22.47 -21.30 1.95
CA LYS A 160 -22.64 -22.44 2.87
C LYS A 160 -21.30 -23.01 3.34
N LYS A 161 -20.31 -23.06 2.43
CA LYS A 161 -18.95 -23.51 2.73
C LYS A 161 -18.29 -22.68 3.83
N SER A 162 -18.27 -21.36 3.68
CA SER A 162 -17.74 -20.43 4.69
C SER A 162 -18.47 -20.57 6.03
N ALA A 163 -19.79 -20.72 6.00
CA ALA A 163 -20.58 -20.91 7.22
C ALA A 163 -20.29 -22.23 7.96
N ALA A 164 -19.85 -23.28 7.24
CA ALA A 164 -19.52 -24.58 7.81
C ALA A 164 -18.06 -24.68 8.29
N GLU A 165 -17.11 -24.12 7.53
CA GLU A 165 -15.67 -24.29 7.77
C GLU A 165 -15.05 -23.20 8.65
N MET A 166 -15.64 -22.00 8.70
CA MET A 166 -15.04 -20.85 9.39
C MET A 166 -15.64 -20.63 10.77
N ASP A 167 -14.81 -20.24 11.75
CA ASP A 167 -15.26 -19.86 13.09
C ASP A 167 -16.37 -18.78 13.00
N PRO A 168 -17.52 -18.95 13.68
CA PRO A 168 -18.63 -18.01 13.59
C PRO A 168 -18.26 -16.57 13.99
N GLY A 169 -17.35 -16.42 14.96
CA GLY A 169 -16.83 -15.12 15.40
C GLY A 169 -16.00 -14.46 14.31
N LEU A 170 -15.01 -15.18 13.77
CA LEU A 170 -14.20 -14.71 12.63
C LEU A 170 -15.06 -14.37 11.42
N ARG A 171 -16.12 -15.14 11.15
CA ARG A 171 -17.04 -14.86 10.04
C ARG A 171 -17.84 -13.58 10.21
N ARG A 172 -18.31 -13.31 11.43
CA ARG A 172 -18.99 -12.04 11.74
C ARG A 172 -18.04 -10.85 11.60
N VAL A 173 -16.80 -10.98 12.10
CA VAL A 173 -15.77 -9.94 11.96
C VAL A 173 -15.43 -9.70 10.49
N ALA A 174 -15.24 -10.76 9.70
CA ALA A 174 -14.96 -10.65 8.27
C ALA A 174 -16.12 -10.01 7.48
N LEU A 175 -17.37 -10.34 7.83
CA LEU A 175 -18.55 -9.70 7.22
C LEU A 175 -18.62 -8.22 7.57
N LEU A 176 -18.34 -7.84 8.82
CA LEU A 176 -18.27 -6.45 9.25
C LEU A 176 -17.17 -5.70 8.48
N GLN A 177 -15.98 -6.30 8.35
CA GLN A 177 -14.86 -5.75 7.62
C GLN A 177 -15.20 -5.54 6.14
N CYS A 178 -15.79 -6.56 5.49
CA CYS A 178 -16.23 -6.50 4.10
C CYS A 178 -17.28 -5.40 3.88
N ALA A 179 -18.25 -5.28 4.78
CA ALA A 179 -19.25 -4.21 4.71
C ALA A 179 -18.62 -2.82 4.84
N GLY A 180 -17.65 -2.66 5.76
CA GLY A 180 -16.87 -1.43 5.91
C GLY A 180 -16.13 -1.04 4.63
N TYR A 181 -15.44 -1.98 3.98
CA TYR A 181 -14.73 -1.70 2.73
C TYR A 181 -15.65 -1.45 1.54
N ILE A 182 -16.82 -2.11 1.46
CA ILE A 182 -17.83 -1.78 0.44
C ILE A 182 -18.30 -0.34 0.64
N GLY A 183 -18.61 0.06 1.87
CA GLY A 183 -19.00 1.43 2.19
C GLY A 183 -17.92 2.44 1.81
N TYR A 184 -16.67 2.17 2.22
CA TYR A 184 -15.50 2.98 1.87
C TYR A 184 -15.37 3.16 0.35
N GLN A 185 -15.34 2.05 -0.40
CA GLN A 185 -15.10 2.07 -1.84
C GLN A 185 -16.26 2.72 -2.61
N ALA A 186 -17.51 2.48 -2.20
CA ALA A 186 -18.67 3.10 -2.83
C ALA A 186 -18.65 4.63 -2.67
N MET A 187 -18.38 5.13 -1.46
CA MET A 187 -18.28 6.57 -1.21
C MET A 187 -17.08 7.19 -1.91
N GLU A 188 -15.93 6.48 -1.93
CA GLU A 188 -14.72 6.92 -2.64
C GLU A 188 -14.95 7.07 -4.13
N ASN A 189 -15.55 6.07 -4.77
CA ASN A 189 -15.88 6.14 -6.18
C ASN A 189 -16.74 7.37 -6.49
N ILE A 190 -17.74 7.65 -5.66
CA ILE A 190 -18.63 8.80 -5.85
C ILE A 190 -17.86 10.12 -5.74
N TYR A 191 -17.16 10.36 -4.63
CA TYR A 191 -16.49 11.66 -4.45
C TYR A 191 -15.30 11.84 -5.41
N HIS A 192 -14.66 10.74 -5.84
CA HIS A 192 -13.60 10.79 -6.86
C HIS A 192 -14.16 11.21 -8.21
N LEU A 193 -15.24 10.58 -8.67
CA LEU A 193 -15.90 10.93 -9.93
C LEU A 193 -16.47 12.36 -9.91
N VAL A 194 -16.97 12.83 -8.76
CA VAL A 194 -17.33 14.25 -8.56
C VAL A 194 -16.11 15.15 -8.70
N GLY A 195 -14.99 14.80 -8.05
CA GLY A 195 -13.73 15.54 -8.15
C GLY A 195 -13.16 15.61 -9.58
N LYS A 196 -13.54 14.67 -10.45
CA LYS A 196 -13.21 14.65 -11.89
C LYS A 196 -14.26 15.30 -12.79
N GLY A 197 -15.37 15.79 -12.24
CA GLY A 197 -16.46 16.39 -13.01
C GLY A 197 -17.29 15.38 -13.81
N VAL A 198 -17.13 14.08 -13.56
CA VAL A 198 -17.92 13.02 -14.22
C VAL A 198 -19.32 12.92 -13.58
N VAL A 199 -19.39 13.10 -12.26
CA VAL A 199 -20.65 13.11 -11.51
C VAL A 199 -20.94 14.54 -11.03
N PRO A 200 -22.20 15.03 -11.13
CA PRO A 200 -22.55 16.38 -10.66
C PRO A 200 -22.24 16.59 -9.17
N ALA A 201 -21.71 17.77 -8.82
CA ALA A 201 -21.37 18.11 -7.43
C ALA A 201 -22.59 18.08 -6.49
N ASP A 202 -23.80 18.27 -7.01
CA ASP A 202 -25.06 18.22 -6.24
C ASP A 202 -25.28 16.87 -5.53
N VAL A 203 -24.74 15.78 -6.09
CA VAL A 203 -24.81 14.43 -5.49
C VAL A 203 -24.21 14.42 -4.08
N VAL A 204 -23.13 15.18 -3.87
CA VAL A 204 -22.45 15.26 -2.57
C VAL A 204 -22.83 16.51 -1.79
N ALA A 205 -23.22 17.60 -2.46
CA ALA A 205 -23.52 18.89 -1.83
C ALA A 205 -24.62 18.80 -0.78
N LYS A 206 -25.74 18.11 -1.08
CA LYS A 206 -26.88 17.94 -0.16
C LYS A 206 -26.53 17.18 1.13
N ARG A 207 -25.41 16.47 1.14
CA ARG A 207 -24.93 15.68 2.29
C ARG A 207 -23.66 16.27 2.92
N GLY A 208 -23.44 17.57 2.73
CA GLY A 208 -22.36 18.34 3.35
C GLY A 208 -21.05 18.36 2.56
N GLY A 209 -21.12 18.08 1.26
CA GLY A 209 -20.02 18.27 0.31
C GLY A 209 -18.92 17.23 0.38
N ILE A 210 -17.92 17.40 -0.50
CA ILE A 210 -16.81 16.44 -0.70
C ILE A 210 -16.13 16.10 0.63
N ASN A 211 -15.86 17.09 1.48
CA ASN A 211 -15.15 16.87 2.73
C ASN A 211 -15.86 15.89 3.67
N LYS A 212 -17.20 15.97 3.80
CA LYS A 212 -17.95 15.00 4.61
C LYS A 212 -17.96 13.61 3.98
N TRP A 213 -18.03 13.53 2.65
CA TRP A 213 -17.98 12.25 1.94
C TRP A 213 -16.62 11.56 2.10
N VAL A 214 -15.52 12.32 2.03
CA VAL A 214 -14.18 11.82 2.33
C VAL A 214 -14.14 11.32 3.78
N ALA A 215 -14.57 12.12 4.76
CA ALA A 215 -14.55 11.71 6.17
C ALA A 215 -15.37 10.44 6.43
N TRP A 216 -16.58 10.33 5.88
CA TRP A 216 -17.44 9.14 6.04
C TRP A 216 -16.89 7.90 5.34
N SER A 217 -16.29 8.06 4.15
CA SER A 217 -15.54 7.01 3.48
C SER A 217 -14.42 6.50 4.39
N CYS A 218 -13.61 7.40 4.95
CA CYS A 218 -12.52 7.04 5.86
C CYS A 218 -13.01 6.37 7.15
N ARG A 219 -14.17 6.76 7.68
CA ARG A 219 -14.79 6.09 8.84
C ARG A 219 -15.24 4.67 8.51
N ALA A 220 -15.78 4.44 7.32
CA ALA A 220 -16.10 3.09 6.85
C ALA A 220 -14.82 2.25 6.67
N TRP A 221 -13.73 2.86 6.21
CA TRP A 221 -12.42 2.21 6.19
C TRP A 221 -11.88 1.90 7.61
N LEU A 222 -12.06 2.81 8.56
CA LEU A 222 -11.69 2.61 9.97
C LEU A 222 -12.41 1.41 10.59
N VAL A 223 -13.67 1.13 10.20
CA VAL A 223 -14.36 -0.11 10.60
C VAL A 223 -13.57 -1.35 10.18
N GLY A 224 -13.02 -1.35 8.97
CA GLY A 224 -12.20 -2.47 8.49
C GLY A 224 -10.88 -2.62 9.23
N VAL A 225 -10.21 -1.52 9.56
CA VAL A 225 -9.00 -1.50 10.40
C VAL A 225 -9.31 -1.99 11.82
N ALA A 226 -10.41 -1.54 12.42
CA ALA A 226 -10.85 -2.01 13.74
C ALA A 226 -11.18 -3.52 13.72
N ALA A 227 -11.78 -4.01 12.63
CA ALA A 227 -12.06 -5.42 12.45
C ALA A 227 -10.79 -6.28 12.38
N ASP A 228 -9.64 -5.77 11.91
CA ASP A 228 -8.36 -6.50 11.97
C ASP A 228 -7.93 -6.79 13.42
N PHE A 229 -8.11 -5.83 14.34
CA PHE A 229 -7.83 -6.07 15.75
C PHE A 229 -8.77 -7.12 16.36
N LEU A 230 -10.06 -7.08 16.01
CA LEU A 230 -11.03 -8.07 16.46
C LEU A 230 -10.72 -9.46 15.90
N ARG A 231 -10.30 -9.54 14.64
CA ARG A 231 -9.87 -10.78 13.97
C ARG A 231 -8.65 -11.35 14.68
N LEU A 232 -7.60 -10.55 14.87
CA LEU A 232 -6.36 -10.96 15.53
C LEU A 232 -6.60 -11.40 16.97
N TRP A 233 -7.47 -10.71 17.70
CA TRP A 233 -7.86 -11.11 19.05
C TRP A 233 -8.57 -12.47 19.06
N ARG A 234 -9.53 -12.67 18.14
CA ARG A 234 -10.24 -13.95 18.04
C ARG A 234 -9.33 -15.08 17.59
N GLU A 235 -8.42 -14.85 16.65
CA GLU A 235 -7.41 -15.82 16.24
C GLU A 235 -6.50 -16.21 17.41
N ALA A 236 -6.07 -15.26 18.23
CA ALA A 236 -5.27 -15.54 19.42
C ALA A 236 -6.06 -16.40 20.42
N GLN A 237 -7.35 -16.11 20.66
CA GLN A 237 -8.21 -16.95 21.52
C GLN A 237 -8.32 -18.39 21.01
N LEU A 238 -8.48 -18.58 19.70
CA LEU A 238 -8.58 -19.90 19.08
C LEU A 238 -7.26 -20.66 19.05
N ASP A 239 -6.14 -19.93 19.09
CA ASP A 239 -4.79 -20.50 19.12
C ASP A 239 -4.39 -20.98 20.52
N GLN A 240 -4.76 -20.25 21.57
CA GLN A 240 -4.42 -20.56 22.98
C GLN A 240 -4.54 -22.05 23.35
N PRO A 241 -5.70 -22.72 23.16
CA PRO A 241 -5.82 -24.14 23.54
C PRO A 241 -4.97 -25.08 22.67
N LYS A 242 -4.61 -24.66 21.45
CA LYS A 242 -3.77 -25.44 20.51
C LYS A 242 -2.28 -25.25 20.77
N ARG A 243 -1.88 -24.25 21.57
CA ARG A 243 -0.47 -23.94 21.81
C ARG A 243 0.28 -25.09 22.47
N LEU A 244 -0.37 -25.86 23.33
CA LEU A 244 0.26 -26.97 24.06
C LEU A 244 0.59 -28.16 23.15
N THR A 245 -0.16 -28.36 22.06
CA THR A 245 0.03 -29.48 21.12
C THR A 245 0.92 -29.12 19.92
N LYS A 246 1.13 -27.82 19.67
CA LYS A 246 2.02 -27.34 18.61
C LYS A 246 3.49 -27.57 18.95
N SER A 247 4.30 -27.79 17.91
CA SER A 247 5.75 -27.75 18.02
C SER A 247 6.25 -26.32 18.33
N VAL A 248 7.49 -26.20 18.81
CA VAL A 248 8.14 -24.88 19.02
C VAL A 248 8.14 -24.05 17.74
N ARG A 249 8.50 -24.68 16.62
CA ARG A 249 8.55 -24.05 15.30
C ARG A 249 7.18 -23.51 14.86
N GLU A 250 6.11 -24.30 14.99
CA GLU A 250 4.77 -23.85 14.63
C GLU A 250 4.27 -22.67 15.49
N ARG A 251 4.65 -22.65 16.77
CA ARG A 251 4.36 -21.51 17.66
C ARG A 251 5.09 -20.26 17.20
N GLU A 252 6.39 -20.36 16.92
CA GLU A 252 7.19 -19.23 16.43
C GLU A 252 6.70 -18.70 15.08
N GLU A 253 6.31 -19.59 14.16
CA GLU A 253 5.75 -19.20 12.87
C GLU A 253 4.40 -18.49 13.02
N TYR A 254 3.52 -18.99 13.91
CA TYR A 254 2.27 -18.32 14.24
C TYR A 254 2.50 -16.95 14.88
N ASP A 255 3.35 -16.86 15.91
CA ASP A 255 3.64 -15.62 16.62
C ASP A 255 4.25 -14.58 15.68
N ARG A 256 5.18 -14.99 14.81
CA ARG A 256 5.77 -14.11 13.79
C ARG A 256 4.71 -13.55 12.85
N LYS A 257 3.80 -14.41 12.36
CA LYS A 257 2.71 -13.98 11.48
C LYS A 257 1.76 -13.02 12.20
N TRP A 258 1.31 -13.40 13.39
CA TRP A 258 0.38 -12.63 14.21
C TRP A 258 0.95 -11.24 14.53
N TRP A 259 2.20 -11.15 14.99
CA TRP A 259 2.85 -9.87 15.28
C TRP A 259 3.05 -9.00 14.06
N ASN A 260 3.32 -9.59 12.89
CA ASN A 260 3.43 -8.85 11.65
C ASN A 260 2.08 -8.24 11.26
N GLU A 261 0.99 -8.99 11.34
CA GLU A 261 -0.35 -8.49 11.04
C GLU A 261 -0.81 -7.44 12.06
N PHE A 262 -0.51 -7.64 13.35
CA PHE A 262 -0.79 -6.66 14.40
C PHE A 262 -0.06 -5.32 14.14
N ARG A 263 1.24 -5.36 13.80
CA ARG A 263 2.01 -4.15 13.47
C ARG A 263 1.40 -3.41 12.28
N VAL A 264 1.01 -4.13 11.22
CA VAL A 264 0.37 -3.54 10.05
C VAL A 264 -0.93 -2.82 10.46
N ALA A 265 -1.81 -3.47 11.22
CA ALA A 265 -3.02 -2.85 11.74
C ALA A 265 -2.72 -1.63 12.63
N ALA A 266 -1.70 -1.71 13.48
CA ALA A 266 -1.26 -0.63 14.36
C ALA A 266 -0.70 0.59 13.60
N TYR A 267 -0.04 0.38 12.46
CA TYR A 267 0.40 1.48 11.59
C TYR A 267 -0.76 2.12 10.83
N TRP A 268 -1.77 1.33 10.43
CA TRP A 268 -2.95 1.82 9.74
C TRP A 268 -3.92 2.58 10.64
N LEU A 269 -4.07 2.16 11.90
CA LEU A 269 -5.02 2.76 12.83
C LEU A 269 -4.91 4.29 12.97
N PRO A 270 -3.73 4.89 13.27
CA PRO A 270 -3.62 6.34 13.38
C PRO A 270 -3.92 7.06 12.06
N LEU A 271 -3.63 6.44 10.91
CA LEU A 271 -3.97 7.00 9.60
C LEU A 271 -5.49 6.97 9.40
N ALA A 272 -6.14 5.84 9.66
CA ALA A 272 -7.58 5.71 9.53
C ALA A 272 -8.34 6.70 10.43
N ILE A 273 -7.87 6.93 11.65
CA ILE A 273 -8.42 7.97 12.53
C ILE A 273 -8.15 9.36 11.97
N HIS A 274 -6.92 9.66 11.53
CA HIS A 274 -6.57 10.94 10.94
C HIS A 274 -7.49 11.30 9.77
N TYR A 275 -7.66 10.39 8.81
CA TYR A 275 -8.52 10.63 7.66
C TYR A 275 -10.02 10.63 8.00
N SER A 276 -10.44 9.94 9.07
CA SER A 276 -11.83 10.01 9.58
C SER A 276 -12.23 11.37 10.13
N LEU A 277 -11.25 12.23 10.44
CA LEU A 277 -11.40 13.60 10.93
C LEU A 277 -11.19 14.65 9.82
N TYR A 278 -11.24 14.24 8.54
CA TYR A 278 -11.08 15.13 7.40
C TYR A 278 -12.06 16.32 7.44
N PRO A 279 -11.64 17.55 7.07
CA PRO A 279 -10.31 17.93 6.55
C PRO A 279 -9.27 18.26 7.63
N GLY A 280 -9.68 18.32 8.90
CA GLY A 280 -8.81 18.79 9.99
C GLY A 280 -7.77 17.77 10.45
N GLY A 281 -8.13 16.48 10.46
CA GLY A 281 -7.24 15.40 10.87
C GLY A 281 -6.87 15.41 12.36
N ILE A 282 -5.99 14.48 12.75
CA ILE A 282 -5.32 14.50 14.07
C ILE A 282 -4.32 15.68 14.12
N LYS A 283 -4.43 16.53 15.15
CA LYS A 283 -3.49 17.63 15.39
C LYS A 283 -2.05 17.12 15.49
N GLY A 284 -1.14 17.70 14.69
CA GLY A 284 0.27 17.34 14.65
C GLY A 284 0.64 16.21 13.68
N MET A 285 -0.34 15.50 13.11
CA MET A 285 -0.10 14.55 12.04
C MET A 285 0.25 15.30 10.74
N ASN A 286 1.50 15.16 10.29
CA ASN A 286 1.99 15.78 9.06
C ASN A 286 2.25 14.71 7.97
N ASN A 287 2.48 15.16 6.72
CA ASN A 287 2.73 14.27 5.58
C ASN A 287 3.94 13.33 5.77
N GLY A 288 4.92 13.71 6.59
CA GLY A 288 6.04 12.84 6.94
C GLY A 288 5.62 11.66 7.81
N LEU A 289 4.84 11.92 8.86
CA LEU A 289 4.28 10.86 9.72
C LEU A 289 3.32 9.95 8.93
N VAL A 290 2.48 10.54 8.07
CA VAL A 290 1.63 9.78 7.14
C VAL A 290 2.48 8.88 6.24
N GLY A 291 3.55 9.43 5.66
CA GLY A 291 4.48 8.68 4.83
C GLY A 291 5.19 7.54 5.57
N VAL A 292 5.70 7.77 6.79
CA VAL A 292 6.36 6.72 7.59
C VAL A 292 5.40 5.60 7.91
N LEU A 293 4.24 5.92 8.50
CA LEU A 293 3.24 4.92 8.88
C LEU A 293 2.78 4.12 7.67
N GLY A 294 2.50 4.80 6.56
CA GLY A 294 2.07 4.18 5.32
C GLY A 294 3.12 3.26 4.69
N VAL A 295 4.38 3.67 4.65
CA VAL A 295 5.49 2.80 4.19
C VAL A 295 5.59 1.57 5.09
N LEU A 296 5.63 1.74 6.42
CA LEU A 296 5.76 0.62 7.36
C LEU A 296 4.59 -0.37 7.25
N ALA A 297 3.39 0.14 7.01
CA ALA A 297 2.20 -0.69 6.85
C ALA A 297 2.18 -1.45 5.51
N GLY A 298 2.65 -0.84 4.42
CA GLY A 298 2.67 -1.44 3.08
C GLY A 298 3.91 -2.29 2.76
N LEU A 299 5.01 -2.11 3.49
CA LEU A 299 6.32 -2.66 3.12
C LEU A 299 6.35 -4.18 3.06
N ASN A 300 5.70 -4.86 4.01
CA ASN A 300 5.66 -6.32 4.01
C ASN A 300 4.85 -6.87 2.83
N ASN A 301 3.74 -6.22 2.47
CA ASN A 301 2.96 -6.59 1.29
C ASN A 301 3.80 -6.40 0.02
N PHE A 302 4.45 -5.25 -0.14
CA PHE A 302 5.33 -5.02 -1.29
C PHE A 302 6.49 -6.02 -1.36
N ARG A 303 7.15 -6.33 -0.24
CA ARG A 303 8.21 -7.35 -0.19
C ARG A 303 7.71 -8.73 -0.60
N SER A 304 6.53 -9.12 -0.14
CA SER A 304 5.91 -10.39 -0.52
C SER A 304 5.60 -10.45 -2.02
N GLN A 305 4.99 -9.39 -2.58
CA GLN A 305 4.69 -9.32 -4.01
C GLN A 305 5.97 -9.28 -4.85
N TRP A 306 7.00 -8.55 -4.40
CA TRP A 306 8.30 -8.50 -5.06
C TRP A 306 9.03 -9.85 -5.03
N ALA A 307 8.98 -10.57 -3.90
CA ALA A 307 9.55 -11.91 -3.79
C ALA A 307 8.88 -12.89 -4.76
N ALA A 308 7.57 -12.78 -4.98
CA ALA A 308 6.83 -13.61 -5.92
C ALA A 308 7.16 -13.35 -7.41
N THR A 309 7.95 -12.32 -7.72
CA THR A 309 8.43 -12.05 -9.09
C THR A 309 9.75 -12.72 -9.44
N ALA A 310 10.47 -13.20 -8.42
CA ALA A 310 11.73 -13.91 -8.58
C ALA A 310 11.53 -15.22 -9.36
#